data_AF-C5XL61-F1
#
_entry.id   AF-C5XL61-F1
#
_cell.length_a   1.000
_cell.length_b   1.000
_cell.length_c   1.000
_cell.angle_alpha   90.00
_cell.angle_beta   90.00
_cell.angle_gamma   90.00
#
_symmetry.space_group_name_H-M   'P 1'
#
loop_
_entity.id
_entity.type
_entity.pdbx_description
1 polymer ?
#
loop_
_entity_poly.entity_id
_entity_poly.type
_entity_poly.pdbx_seq_one_letter_code
_entity_poly.pdbx_strand_id
1 'polypeptide(L)'
;MAAAVASLYRRVLPSPPAVDFASPEGKRLFAEALAAGTMEGFFPLVSVFQTQSEPAFCGLASLAVVLNALAIDPGRRWKGPWRWFDESMLDCCEPLDKVKDQGITFGKVACLAHCSGADVQSFRANRVTIDDLRRHLIRCVSSQDCHLIASYHRKAFKQTGTGHFSPIGGYHAGQDMALILDVARFKYPPHWVPLQLLWEAMNTTDDSTGLIRGFMLISRQTAAPSSLYTVSCRDENWKSMAKYCVEDLPNLLKAENLDNVAALLSRLIESLPADAESLIKWVVEVRRKEEGGPSLSKEEKERLFLKENVLQQVRDTRLFAIVHDQQNANKPCCNCSSLSEEDSLTRIAAVVCCQGAAMLSGNLVPRDAFCCKETCLKCVQANGDGLKTVISGSVVSEGSEQGVDMLLPMSSPSASSCNSNLRNNVIKYPSTVDVLTVLLLALHPNTWLGIKDEKLKAEFQTLISTDSLPDDLKREILHLRRQLYYLKACKEEECEDAEPPSPKQQS
;
A
#
# COMPACT_ATOMS: atom_id res chain seq x y z
N MET A 1 -49.11 -3.77 -7.15
CA MET A 1 -48.52 -2.54 -6.59
C MET A 1 -47.04 -2.80 -6.36
N ALA A 2 -46.15 -2.07 -7.02
CA ALA A 2 -44.74 -2.06 -6.64
C ALA A 2 -44.60 -1.15 -5.41
N ALA A 3 -44.03 -1.68 -4.32
CA ALA A 3 -43.69 -0.84 -3.17
C ALA A 3 -42.57 0.12 -3.62
N ALA A 4 -42.88 1.42 -3.66
CA ALA A 4 -41.86 2.43 -3.89
C ALA A 4 -41.00 2.54 -2.61
N VAL A 5 -39.69 2.33 -2.74
CA VAL A 5 -38.75 2.62 -1.66
C VAL A 5 -38.75 4.14 -1.45
N ALA A 6 -38.97 4.58 -0.21
CA ALA A 6 -38.92 6.01 0.12
C ALA A 6 -37.54 6.58 -0.23
N SER A 7 -37.49 7.59 -1.10
CA SER A 7 -36.24 8.26 -1.46
C SER A 7 -35.82 9.23 -0.35
N LEU A 8 -34.51 9.46 -0.22
CA LEU A 8 -33.91 10.36 0.76
C LEU A 8 -33.14 11.47 0.04
N TYR A 9 -33.50 12.74 0.28
CA TYR A 9 -32.78 13.90 -0.24
C TYR A 9 -32.21 14.74 0.90
N ARG A 10 -30.89 14.61 1.13
CA ARG A 10 -30.15 15.26 2.22
C ARG A 10 -30.76 15.00 3.61
N ARG A 11 -30.07 15.48 4.65
CA ARG A 11 -30.57 15.52 6.02
C ARG A 11 -30.31 16.92 6.58
N VAL A 12 -31.20 17.40 7.44
CA VAL A 12 -30.96 18.62 8.21
C VAL A 12 -29.80 18.35 9.16
N LEU A 13 -28.76 19.19 9.10
CA LEU A 13 -27.62 19.10 10.01
C LEU A 13 -28.11 19.42 11.45
N PRO A 14 -27.93 18.51 12.43
CA PRO A 14 -28.26 18.80 13.81
C PRO A 14 -27.40 19.94 14.36
N SER A 15 -28.04 21.06 14.69
CA SER A 15 -27.38 22.26 15.22
C SER A 15 -28.22 22.80 16.40
N PRO A 16 -27.71 22.75 17.65
CA PRO A 16 -26.42 22.19 18.09
C PRO A 16 -26.35 20.63 18.01
N PRO A 17 -25.15 20.03 18.01
CA PRO A 17 -23.85 20.67 18.33
C PRO A 17 -23.04 21.15 17.14
N ALA A 18 -23.43 20.83 15.90
CA ALA A 18 -22.68 21.25 14.72
C ALA A 18 -23.04 22.68 14.29
N VAL A 19 -22.11 23.39 13.67
CA VAL A 19 -22.36 24.67 12.96
C VAL A 19 -22.14 24.44 11.48
N ASP A 20 -23.16 24.68 10.66
CA ASP A 20 -23.06 24.57 9.20
C ASP A 20 -21.98 25.53 8.68
N PHE A 21 -21.03 25.01 7.89
CA PHE A 21 -19.95 25.80 7.30
C PHE A 21 -20.44 27.02 6.51
N ALA A 22 -21.56 26.88 5.79
CA ALA A 22 -22.11 27.94 4.95
C ALA A 22 -22.95 28.97 5.74
N SER A 23 -23.25 28.73 7.02
CA SER A 23 -23.97 29.65 7.88
C SER A 23 -23.16 30.92 8.19
N PRO A 24 -23.79 32.04 8.62
CA PRO A 24 -23.05 33.23 9.06
C PRO A 24 -22.01 32.93 10.14
N GLU A 25 -22.36 32.08 11.10
CA GLU A 25 -21.43 31.66 12.17
C GLU A 25 -20.31 30.77 11.63
N GLY A 26 -20.61 29.83 10.72
CA GLY A 26 -19.59 29.00 10.08
C GLY A 26 -18.58 29.80 9.26
N LYS A 27 -19.04 30.85 8.57
CA LYS A 27 -18.19 31.80 7.84
C LYS A 27 -17.33 32.64 8.78
N ARG A 28 -17.87 33.05 9.93
CA ARG A 28 -17.12 33.79 10.96
C ARG A 28 -16.00 32.92 11.53
N LEU A 29 -16.30 31.70 11.95
CA LEU A 29 -15.33 30.70 12.41
C LEU A 29 -14.21 30.47 11.38
N PHE A 30 -14.57 30.35 10.10
CA PHE A 30 -13.60 30.21 9.03
C PHE A 30 -12.69 31.43 8.89
N ALA A 31 -13.24 32.64 8.89
CA ALA A 31 -12.45 33.87 8.76
C ALA A 31 -11.48 34.07 9.94
N GLU A 32 -11.94 33.79 11.16
CA GLU A 32 -11.13 33.87 12.38
C GLU A 32 -10.01 32.82 12.38
N ALA A 33 -10.32 31.57 12.01
CA ALA A 33 -9.32 30.51 11.89
C ALA A 33 -8.30 30.76 10.76
N LEU A 34 -8.76 31.31 9.63
CA LEU A 34 -7.88 31.67 8.51
C LEU A 34 -6.91 32.78 8.92
N ALA A 35 -7.40 33.82 9.59
CA ALA A 35 -6.55 34.89 10.13
C ALA A 35 -5.54 34.37 11.17
N ALA A 36 -5.88 33.29 11.89
CA ALA A 36 -5.01 32.62 12.85
C ALA A 36 -4.02 31.62 12.21
N GLY A 37 -4.06 31.40 10.89
CA GLY A 37 -3.17 30.46 10.19
C GLY A 37 -3.52 28.97 10.36
N THR A 38 -4.69 28.65 10.89
CA THR A 38 -5.13 27.26 11.17
C THR A 38 -6.11 26.72 10.13
N MET A 39 -5.98 27.21 8.89
CA MET A 39 -6.78 26.83 7.72
C MET A 39 -5.94 26.55 6.47
N GLU A 40 -4.61 26.51 6.56
CA GLU A 40 -3.73 26.26 5.41
C GLU A 40 -4.02 24.92 4.73
N GLY A 41 -4.31 23.87 5.51
CA GLY A 41 -4.69 22.56 4.99
C GLY A 41 -6.03 22.55 4.24
N PHE A 42 -6.90 23.54 4.46
CA PHE A 42 -8.22 23.64 3.83
C PHE A 42 -8.12 23.78 2.30
N PHE A 43 -7.21 24.62 1.83
CA PHE A 43 -7.11 25.00 0.42
C PHE A 43 -6.80 23.81 -0.51
N PRO A 44 -5.75 23.01 -0.26
CA PRO A 44 -5.50 21.83 -1.08
C PRO A 44 -6.64 20.81 -0.97
N LEU A 45 -7.19 20.56 0.24
CA LEU A 45 -8.30 19.62 0.43
C LEU A 45 -9.55 20.03 -0.35
N VAL A 46 -9.96 21.30 -0.31
CA VAL A 46 -11.18 21.76 -0.99
C VAL A 46 -11.02 21.77 -2.51
N SER A 47 -9.81 21.97 -3.02
CA SER A 47 -9.52 21.93 -4.46
C SER A 47 -9.76 20.56 -5.11
N VAL A 48 -9.71 19.49 -4.30
CA VAL A 48 -9.91 18.10 -4.74
C VAL A 48 -11.07 17.42 -4.01
N PHE A 49 -11.90 18.19 -3.30
CA PHE A 49 -12.95 17.64 -2.44
C PHE A 49 -14.06 16.97 -3.25
N GLN A 50 -14.29 15.68 -2.98
CA GLN A 50 -15.25 14.85 -3.71
C GLN A 50 -16.36 14.31 -2.83
N THR A 51 -17.44 13.87 -3.48
CA THR A 51 -18.53 13.14 -2.83
C THR A 51 -18.19 11.65 -2.86
N GLN A 52 -18.34 10.94 -1.74
CA GLN A 52 -18.18 9.48 -1.74
C GLN A 52 -19.13 8.84 -2.75
N SER A 53 -18.61 7.96 -3.60
CA SER A 53 -19.36 7.38 -4.72
C SER A 53 -20.39 6.33 -4.27
N GLU A 54 -20.11 5.65 -3.16
CA GLU A 54 -21.00 4.67 -2.53
C GLU A 54 -21.25 5.03 -1.05
N PRO A 55 -22.40 4.69 -0.45
CA PRO A 55 -22.69 4.96 0.96
C PRO A 55 -21.64 4.40 1.94
N ALA A 56 -20.95 3.32 1.58
CA ALA A 56 -19.92 2.69 2.41
C ALA A 56 -18.49 3.22 2.15
N PHE A 57 -18.28 4.04 1.12
CA PHE A 57 -16.94 4.46 0.65
C PHE A 57 -16.37 5.70 1.36
N CYS A 58 -16.91 6.11 2.52
CA CYS A 58 -16.43 7.30 3.22
C CYS A 58 -14.92 7.27 3.52
N GLY A 59 -14.35 6.11 3.88
CA GLY A 59 -12.91 5.96 4.09
C GLY A 59 -12.08 6.12 2.81
N LEU A 60 -12.55 5.55 1.71
CA LEU A 60 -11.89 5.61 0.39
C LEU A 60 -11.94 7.03 -0.17
N ALA A 61 -13.10 7.68 -0.09
CA ALA A 61 -13.27 9.06 -0.53
C ALA A 61 -12.39 10.03 0.26
N SER A 62 -12.35 9.88 1.59
CA SER A 62 -11.49 10.69 2.46
C SER A 62 -10.02 10.53 2.11
N LEU A 63 -9.59 9.29 1.87
CA LEU A 63 -8.21 9.00 1.52
C LEU A 63 -7.85 9.54 0.12
N ALA A 64 -8.70 9.35 -0.89
CA ALA A 64 -8.48 9.89 -2.23
C ALA A 64 -8.35 11.41 -2.22
N VAL A 65 -9.20 12.12 -1.46
CA VAL A 65 -9.09 13.58 -1.25
C VAL A 65 -7.71 13.94 -0.68
N VAL A 66 -7.28 13.27 0.38
CA VAL A 66 -6.00 13.57 1.03
C VAL A 66 -4.79 13.23 0.15
N LEU A 67 -4.79 12.09 -0.54
CA LEU A 67 -3.69 11.69 -1.43
C LEU A 67 -3.52 12.67 -2.60
N ASN A 68 -4.64 13.11 -3.20
CA ASN A 68 -4.62 14.11 -4.26
C ASN A 68 -4.21 15.50 -3.75
N ALA A 69 -4.66 15.88 -2.55
CA ALA A 69 -4.28 17.15 -1.91
C ALA A 69 -2.76 17.22 -1.63
N LEU A 70 -2.15 16.08 -1.28
CA LEU A 70 -0.69 15.93 -1.11
C LEU A 70 0.07 15.79 -2.44
N ALA A 71 -0.62 15.81 -3.58
CA ALA A 71 -0.07 15.58 -4.91
C ALA A 71 0.78 14.30 -5.01
N ILE A 72 0.33 13.22 -4.37
CA ILE A 72 0.96 11.90 -4.50
C ILE A 72 0.54 11.30 -5.85
N ASP A 73 1.51 10.86 -6.64
CA ASP A 73 1.24 10.20 -7.92
C ASP A 73 0.79 8.74 -7.68
N PRO A 74 -0.41 8.31 -8.12
CA PRO A 74 -0.83 6.92 -8.01
C PRO A 74 0.03 5.94 -8.84
N GLY A 75 0.90 6.45 -9.72
CA GLY A 75 1.79 5.64 -10.56
C GLY A 75 1.07 4.89 -11.69
N ARG A 76 -0.27 4.93 -11.71
CA ARG A 76 -1.15 4.30 -12.70
C ARG A 76 -2.21 5.26 -13.23
N ARG A 77 -2.67 5.01 -14.46
CA ARG A 77 -3.69 5.82 -15.13
C ARG A 77 -5.05 5.65 -14.47
N TRP A 78 -5.82 6.73 -14.43
CA TRP A 78 -7.23 6.77 -14.04
C TRP A 78 -8.13 6.76 -15.28
N LYS A 79 -8.02 7.80 -16.10
CA LYS A 79 -8.85 8.01 -17.29
C LYS A 79 -8.00 8.59 -18.41
N GLY A 80 -7.92 7.90 -19.53
CA GLY A 80 -7.04 8.27 -20.65
C GLY A 80 -5.60 8.48 -20.16
N PRO A 81 -4.91 9.58 -20.53
CA PRO A 81 -3.53 9.81 -20.10
C PRO A 81 -3.40 10.28 -18.64
N TRP A 82 -4.50 10.57 -17.96
CA TRP A 82 -4.49 11.22 -16.64
C TRP A 82 -4.25 10.23 -15.51
N ARG A 83 -3.44 10.63 -14.53
CA ARG A 83 -3.23 9.94 -13.26
C ARG A 83 -3.90 10.74 -12.15
N TRP A 84 -4.73 10.06 -11.35
CA TRP A 84 -5.49 10.68 -10.28
C TRP A 84 -5.96 9.60 -9.32
N PHE A 85 -5.93 9.85 -8.00
CA PHE A 85 -6.52 8.92 -7.06
C PHE A 85 -8.05 9.01 -7.13
N ASP A 86 -8.68 7.86 -7.39
CA ASP A 86 -10.11 7.65 -7.36
C ASP A 86 -10.43 6.51 -6.39
N GLU A 87 -11.65 6.46 -5.84
CA GLU A 87 -12.06 5.42 -4.89
C GLU A 87 -11.89 4.01 -5.45
N SER A 88 -12.10 3.83 -6.77
CA SER A 88 -11.87 2.55 -7.48
C SER A 88 -10.41 2.09 -7.51
N MET A 89 -9.47 2.96 -7.13
CA MET A 89 -8.05 2.66 -7.03
C MET A 89 -7.60 2.23 -5.63
N LEU A 90 -8.48 2.19 -4.65
CA LEU A 90 -8.09 1.94 -3.26
C LEU A 90 -8.46 0.52 -2.84
N ASP A 91 -7.86 -0.47 -3.52
CA ASP A 91 -8.22 -1.90 -3.43
C ASP A 91 -7.07 -2.82 -2.93
N CYS A 92 -5.96 -2.26 -2.42
CA CYS A 92 -4.78 -3.07 -2.05
C CYS A 92 -4.93 -3.87 -0.75
N CYS A 93 -5.73 -3.38 0.21
CA CYS A 93 -5.85 -4.01 1.55
C CYS A 93 -7.22 -4.65 1.80
N GLU A 94 -8.23 -4.28 1.02
CA GLU A 94 -9.58 -4.83 1.11
C GLU A 94 -10.22 -4.76 -0.30
N PRO A 95 -10.84 -5.84 -0.81
CA PRO A 95 -11.54 -5.80 -2.09
C PRO A 95 -12.70 -4.80 -2.07
N LEU A 96 -12.91 -4.07 -3.18
CA LEU A 96 -13.93 -3.01 -3.28
C LEU A 96 -15.35 -3.52 -3.04
N ASP A 97 -15.69 -4.74 -3.48
CA ASP A 97 -17.03 -5.32 -3.27
C ASP A 97 -17.31 -5.53 -1.78
N LYS A 98 -16.32 -6.00 -1.02
CA LYS A 98 -16.44 -6.15 0.43
C LYS A 98 -16.52 -4.79 1.13
N VAL A 99 -15.77 -3.79 0.65
CA VAL A 99 -15.90 -2.41 1.16
C VAL A 99 -17.28 -1.84 0.87
N LYS A 100 -17.87 -2.15 -0.29
CA LYS A 100 -19.20 -1.68 -0.67
C LYS A 100 -20.28 -2.24 0.24
N ASP A 101 -20.14 -3.50 0.64
CA ASP A 101 -21.09 -4.19 1.52
C ASP A 101 -20.93 -3.83 3.00
N GLN A 102 -19.68 -3.73 3.48
CA GLN A 102 -19.37 -3.69 4.92
C GLN A 102 -18.74 -2.36 5.39
N GLY A 103 -18.32 -1.50 4.46
CA GLY A 103 -17.45 -0.37 4.75
C GLY A 103 -16.00 -0.79 4.95
N ILE A 104 -15.21 0.08 5.55
CA ILE A 104 -13.78 -0.14 5.77
C ILE A 104 -13.38 0.23 7.20
N THR A 105 -12.49 -0.56 7.79
CA THR A 105 -12.02 -0.37 9.17
C THR A 105 -10.85 0.62 9.22
N PHE A 106 -10.60 1.20 10.40
CA PHE A 106 -9.53 2.19 10.60
C PHE A 106 -8.14 1.70 10.16
N GLY A 107 -7.77 0.46 10.53
CA GLY A 107 -6.49 -0.14 10.12
C GLY A 107 -6.42 -0.39 8.61
N LYS A 108 -7.54 -0.75 7.98
CA LYS A 108 -7.56 -0.94 6.51
C LYS A 108 -7.41 0.40 5.76
N VAL A 109 -7.97 1.50 6.27
CA VAL A 109 -7.76 2.84 5.67
C VAL A 109 -6.29 3.26 5.76
N ALA A 110 -5.66 3.10 6.92
CA ALA A 110 -4.24 3.43 7.06
C ALA A 110 -3.32 2.49 6.24
N CYS A 111 -3.68 1.21 6.10
CA CYS A 111 -3.04 0.27 5.16
C CYS A 111 -3.11 0.78 3.70
N LEU A 112 -4.29 1.21 3.25
CA LEU A 112 -4.48 1.75 1.89
C LEU A 112 -3.64 3.01 1.65
N ALA A 113 -3.54 3.88 2.66
CA ALA A 113 -2.73 5.10 2.60
C ALA A 113 -1.24 4.76 2.42
N HIS A 114 -0.72 3.79 3.18
CA HIS A 114 0.65 3.30 3.00
C HIS A 114 0.89 2.67 1.63
N CYS A 115 0.00 1.79 1.15
CA CYS A 115 0.13 1.22 -0.21
C CYS A 115 0.18 2.30 -1.29
N SER A 116 -0.50 3.42 -1.05
CA SER A 116 -0.62 4.53 -1.98
C SER A 116 0.58 5.48 -1.91
N GLY A 117 1.63 5.13 -1.14
CA GLY A 117 2.88 5.89 -1.06
C GLY A 117 2.86 7.05 -0.07
N ALA A 118 1.86 7.12 0.81
CA ALA A 118 1.84 8.12 1.87
C ALA A 118 2.62 7.66 3.12
N ASP A 119 3.15 8.64 3.86
CA ASP A 119 3.53 8.44 5.25
C ASP A 119 2.30 8.60 6.13
N VAL A 120 2.11 7.69 7.08
CA VAL A 120 0.89 7.61 7.90
C VAL A 120 1.25 7.39 9.36
N GLN A 121 0.68 8.21 10.23
CA GLN A 121 0.73 8.03 11.68
C GLN A 121 -0.70 7.89 12.19
N SER A 122 -1.05 6.76 12.77
CA SER A 122 -2.42 6.46 13.17
C SER A 122 -2.55 6.33 14.68
N PHE A 123 -3.49 7.06 15.27
CA PHE A 123 -3.68 7.16 16.71
C PHE A 123 -5.08 6.71 17.09
N ARG A 124 -5.16 5.67 17.92
CA ARG A 124 -6.40 5.22 18.55
C ARG A 124 -6.70 6.11 19.76
N ALA A 125 -7.94 6.53 19.95
CA ALA A 125 -8.27 7.52 20.97
C ALA A 125 -7.98 7.04 22.41
N ASN A 126 -7.93 5.73 22.67
CA ASN A 126 -7.55 5.19 23.99
C ASN A 126 -6.04 5.11 24.23
N ARG A 127 -5.20 5.45 23.24
CA ARG A 127 -3.73 5.41 23.33
C ARG A 127 -3.10 6.80 23.39
N VAL A 128 -3.88 7.85 23.16
CA VAL A 128 -3.43 9.25 23.20
C VAL A 128 -4.43 10.10 23.97
N THR A 129 -4.11 11.37 24.18
CA THR A 129 -4.99 12.34 24.85
C THR A 129 -5.65 13.28 23.84
N ILE A 130 -6.68 14.01 24.31
CA ILE A 130 -7.27 15.10 23.52
C ILE A 130 -6.25 16.23 23.25
N ASP A 131 -5.27 16.44 24.13
CA ASP A 131 -4.21 17.43 23.90
C ASP A 131 -3.27 16.99 22.80
N ASP A 132 -2.98 15.69 22.68
CA ASP A 132 -2.26 15.14 21.54
C ASP A 132 -3.03 15.34 20.24
N LEU A 133 -4.35 15.05 20.24
CA LEU A 133 -5.22 15.37 19.11
C LEU A 133 -5.11 16.85 18.73
N ARG A 134 -5.22 17.76 19.71
CA ARG A 134 -5.17 19.21 19.44
C ARG A 134 -3.83 19.61 18.82
N ARG A 135 -2.70 19.12 19.36
CA ARG A 135 -1.36 19.39 18.82
C ARG A 135 -1.22 18.88 17.39
N HIS A 136 -1.61 17.65 17.12
CA HIS A 136 -1.52 17.06 15.78
C HIS A 136 -2.47 17.72 14.78
N LEU A 137 -3.68 18.07 15.22
CA LEU A 137 -4.64 18.79 14.41
C LEU A 137 -4.08 20.15 13.98
N ILE A 138 -3.58 20.96 14.92
CA ILE A 138 -2.97 22.26 14.63
C ILE A 138 -1.83 22.10 13.62
N ARG A 139 -0.94 21.12 13.82
CA ARG A 139 0.16 20.84 12.89
C ARG A 139 -0.33 20.60 11.46
N CYS A 140 -1.37 19.80 11.26
CA CYS A 140 -1.81 19.43 9.91
C CYS A 140 -2.73 20.49 9.28
N VAL A 141 -3.53 21.24 10.06
CA VAL A 141 -4.33 22.32 9.46
C VAL A 141 -3.53 23.60 9.19
N SER A 142 -2.34 23.75 9.78
CA SER A 142 -1.43 24.89 9.53
C SER A 142 -0.38 24.59 8.46
N SER A 143 -0.51 23.48 7.72
CA SER A 143 0.41 23.04 6.67
C SER A 143 -0.36 22.49 5.47
N GLN A 144 0.26 22.50 4.30
CA GLN A 144 -0.26 21.86 3.09
C GLN A 144 0.34 20.45 2.87
N ASP A 145 1.35 20.06 3.68
CA ASP A 145 2.09 18.79 3.51
C ASP A 145 1.62 17.68 4.46
N CYS A 146 0.72 17.99 5.40
CA CYS A 146 0.08 17.02 6.29
C CYS A 146 -1.43 17.25 6.34
N HIS A 147 -2.21 16.19 6.29
CA HIS A 147 -3.64 16.22 6.51
C HIS A 147 -4.08 15.19 7.54
N LEU A 148 -5.16 15.49 8.26
CA LEU A 148 -5.74 14.61 9.27
C LEU A 148 -7.05 14.02 8.75
N ILE A 149 -7.21 12.69 8.83
CA ILE A 149 -8.50 12.01 8.64
C ILE A 149 -8.99 11.52 10.00
N ALA A 150 -10.21 11.91 10.36
CA ALA A 150 -10.86 11.43 11.59
C ALA A 150 -11.76 10.22 11.27
N SER A 151 -11.73 9.21 12.15
CA SER A 151 -12.67 8.10 12.19
C SER A 151 -13.53 8.23 13.45
N TYR A 152 -14.82 8.50 13.27
CA TYR A 152 -15.68 8.88 14.39
C TYR A 152 -17.09 8.31 14.25
N HIS A 153 -17.81 8.23 15.36
CA HIS A 153 -19.21 7.80 15.37
C HIS A 153 -20.17 8.99 15.30
N ARG A 154 -21.04 9.03 14.28
CA ARG A 154 -21.96 10.16 14.01
C ARG A 154 -22.96 10.47 15.13
N LYS A 155 -23.31 9.47 15.94
CA LYS A 155 -24.23 9.61 17.09
C LYS A 155 -23.84 10.72 18.07
N ALA A 156 -22.54 10.95 18.30
CA ALA A 156 -22.08 12.04 19.18
C ALA A 156 -22.56 13.41 18.67
N PHE A 157 -22.64 13.59 17.35
CA PHE A 157 -23.14 14.80 16.70
C PHE A 157 -24.66 14.79 16.47
N LYS A 158 -25.39 13.82 17.04
CA LYS A 158 -26.83 13.58 16.78
C LYS A 158 -27.15 13.34 15.29
N GLN A 159 -26.15 13.02 14.49
CA GLN A 159 -26.30 12.75 13.07
C GLN A 159 -26.77 11.31 12.85
N THR A 160 -27.48 11.08 11.75
CA THR A 160 -27.91 9.74 11.36
C THR A 160 -26.73 8.92 10.83
N GLY A 161 -26.74 7.61 11.07
CA GLY A 161 -25.65 6.69 10.68
C GLY A 161 -24.70 6.35 11.84
N THR A 162 -23.74 5.45 11.57
CA THR A 162 -22.81 4.89 12.56
C THR A 162 -21.41 5.50 12.39
N GLY A 163 -20.39 4.66 12.13
CA GLY A 163 -19.02 5.10 11.88
C GLY A 163 -18.88 5.88 10.58
N HIS A 164 -17.97 6.86 10.56
CA HIS A 164 -17.69 7.69 9.39
C HIS A 164 -16.23 8.12 9.36
N PHE A 165 -15.71 8.35 8.16
CA PHE A 165 -14.39 8.94 7.92
C PHE A 165 -14.53 10.25 7.17
N SER A 166 -13.78 11.28 7.55
CA SER A 166 -13.66 12.52 6.77
C SER A 166 -12.36 13.27 7.10
N PRO A 167 -11.77 14.00 6.14
CA PRO A 167 -10.67 14.92 6.41
C PRO A 167 -11.11 16.06 7.33
N ILE A 168 -10.19 16.53 8.18
CA ILE A 168 -10.37 17.76 8.94
C ILE A 168 -9.67 18.90 8.21
N GLY A 169 -10.45 19.90 7.79
CA GLY A 169 -9.98 20.99 6.96
C GLY A 169 -9.47 22.21 7.73
N GLY A 170 -9.72 22.29 9.03
CA GLY A 170 -9.42 23.50 9.79
C GLY A 170 -9.67 23.37 11.28
N TYR A 171 -9.10 24.31 12.05
CA TYR A 171 -9.27 24.40 13.49
C TYR A 171 -9.47 25.85 13.92
N HIS A 172 -10.43 26.09 14.80
CA HIS A 172 -10.69 27.40 15.38
C HIS A 172 -10.36 27.39 16.87
N ALA A 173 -9.18 27.91 17.22
CA ALA A 173 -8.65 27.86 18.59
C ALA A 173 -9.53 28.62 19.61
N GLY A 174 -10.11 29.77 19.23
CA GLY A 174 -10.88 30.62 20.15
C GLY A 174 -12.18 29.99 20.66
N GLN A 175 -12.72 28.99 19.95
CA GLN A 175 -13.92 28.24 20.34
C GLN A 175 -13.65 26.72 20.45
N ASP A 176 -12.39 26.30 20.30
CA ASP A 176 -11.96 24.90 20.26
C ASP A 176 -12.82 24.04 19.30
N MET A 177 -12.97 24.48 18.05
CA MET A 177 -13.80 23.81 17.04
C MET A 177 -12.96 23.23 15.89
N ALA A 178 -13.33 22.06 15.38
CA ALA A 178 -12.73 21.44 14.20
C ALA A 178 -13.69 21.46 13.00
N LEU A 179 -13.19 21.74 11.80
CA LEU A 179 -13.97 21.74 10.57
C LEU A 179 -13.91 20.37 9.89
N ILE A 180 -15.03 19.63 9.88
CA ILE A 180 -15.15 18.35 9.18
C ILE A 180 -15.53 18.62 7.72
N LEU A 181 -14.72 18.13 6.79
CA LEU A 181 -15.03 18.11 5.35
C LEU A 181 -15.79 16.82 5.01
N ASP A 182 -17.08 16.78 5.33
CA ASP A 182 -17.90 15.56 5.22
C ASP A 182 -18.05 15.08 3.77
N VAL A 183 -17.40 13.96 3.44
CA VAL A 183 -17.45 13.35 2.10
C VAL A 183 -18.83 12.79 1.73
N ALA A 184 -19.73 12.58 2.71
CA ALA A 184 -21.13 12.25 2.48
C ALA A 184 -21.94 13.51 2.10
N ARG A 185 -21.51 14.23 1.06
CA ARG A 185 -22.03 15.55 0.66
C ARG A 185 -23.51 15.52 0.26
N PHE A 186 -23.99 14.36 -0.20
CA PHE A 186 -25.42 14.12 -0.45
C PHE A 186 -26.27 14.05 0.83
N LYS A 187 -25.64 14.00 2.01
CA LYS A 187 -26.29 13.85 3.32
C LYS A 187 -26.12 15.10 4.18
N TYR A 188 -24.89 15.51 4.47
CA TYR A 188 -24.57 16.67 5.31
C TYR A 188 -23.53 17.58 4.65
N PRO A 189 -23.59 18.91 4.87
CA PRO A 189 -22.54 19.82 4.41
C PRO A 189 -21.27 19.70 5.28
N PRO A 190 -20.14 20.30 4.88
CA PRO A 190 -19.06 20.60 5.80
C PRO A 190 -19.58 21.35 7.03
N HIS A 191 -19.03 21.07 8.20
CA HIS A 191 -19.54 21.61 9.44
C HIS A 191 -18.46 21.66 10.53
N TRP A 192 -18.57 22.66 11.40
CA TRP A 192 -17.75 22.79 12.58
C TRP A 192 -18.36 22.00 13.74
N VAL A 193 -17.51 21.35 14.53
CA VAL A 193 -17.90 20.66 15.77
C VAL A 193 -16.92 20.99 16.91
N PRO A 194 -17.36 20.98 18.18
CA PRO A 194 -16.44 21.11 19.31
C PRO A 194 -15.41 20.00 19.32
N LEU A 195 -14.14 20.33 19.55
CA LEU A 195 -13.04 19.36 19.57
C LEU A 195 -13.26 18.27 20.62
N GLN A 196 -13.77 18.66 21.79
CA GLN A 196 -14.18 17.73 22.86
C GLN A 196 -15.19 16.69 22.37
N LEU A 197 -16.19 17.12 21.59
CA LEU A 197 -17.21 16.21 21.08
C LEU A 197 -16.68 15.33 19.94
N LEU A 198 -15.76 15.87 19.11
CA LEU A 198 -15.05 15.06 18.11
C LEU A 198 -14.18 13.99 18.78
N TRP A 199 -13.50 14.33 19.88
CA TRP A 199 -12.74 13.38 20.68
C TRP A 199 -13.63 12.27 21.24
N GLU A 200 -14.75 12.62 21.86
CA GLU A 200 -15.75 11.64 22.33
C GLU A 200 -16.27 10.76 21.19
N ALA A 201 -16.49 11.32 20.00
CA ALA A 201 -16.93 10.58 18.83
C ALA A 201 -15.87 9.58 18.33
N MET A 202 -14.58 9.92 18.44
CA MET A 202 -13.45 9.03 18.11
C MET A 202 -13.17 8.00 19.22
N ASN A 203 -13.46 8.34 20.48
CA ASN A 203 -13.32 7.45 21.63
C ASN A 203 -14.53 6.51 21.79
N THR A 204 -14.92 5.88 20.68
CA THR A 204 -16.00 4.91 20.60
C THR A 204 -15.51 3.63 19.95
N THR A 205 -16.07 2.49 20.35
CA THR A 205 -15.75 1.18 19.78
C THR A 205 -16.35 1.03 18.38
N ASP A 206 -15.56 0.51 17.45
CA ASP A 206 -16.02 -0.01 16.17
C ASP A 206 -16.46 -1.46 16.33
N ASP A 207 -17.78 -1.69 16.32
CA ASP A 207 -18.40 -3.00 16.53
C ASP A 207 -17.89 -4.09 15.58
N SER A 208 -17.41 -3.72 14.38
CA SER A 208 -16.86 -4.68 13.41
C SER A 208 -15.49 -5.25 13.82
N THR A 209 -14.75 -4.53 14.67
CA THR A 209 -13.39 -4.91 15.09
C THR A 209 -13.23 -5.08 16.59
N GLY A 210 -14.14 -4.54 17.40
CA GLY A 210 -13.98 -4.41 18.85
C GLY A 210 -12.97 -3.34 19.28
N LEU A 211 -12.33 -2.63 18.34
CA LEU A 211 -11.29 -1.64 18.62
C LEU A 211 -11.85 -0.21 18.66
N ILE A 212 -11.22 0.66 19.43
CA ILE A 212 -11.57 2.09 19.52
C ILE A 212 -11.25 2.80 18.19
N ARG A 213 -12.06 3.78 17.77
CA ARG A 213 -11.74 4.61 16.58
C ARG A 213 -10.59 5.61 16.88
N GLY A 214 -10.44 6.67 16.10
CA GLY A 214 -9.28 7.56 16.23
C GLY A 214 -9.07 8.46 15.03
N PHE A 215 -7.82 8.89 14.84
CA PHE A 215 -7.42 9.76 13.74
C PHE A 215 -6.09 9.31 13.13
N MET A 216 -5.86 9.69 11.88
CA MET A 216 -4.58 9.45 11.21
C MET A 216 -4.06 10.72 10.58
N LEU A 217 -2.75 10.93 10.68
CA LEU A 217 -2.00 11.97 10.00
C LEU A 217 -1.42 11.35 8.75
N ILE A 218 -1.62 12.01 7.62
CA ILE A 218 -1.14 11.55 6.32
C ILE A 218 -0.31 12.67 5.73
N SER A 219 0.91 12.33 5.32
CA SER A 219 1.82 13.27 4.67
C SER A 219 2.49 12.63 3.47
N ARG A 220 3.04 13.47 2.58
CA ARG A 220 3.79 12.98 1.43
C ARG A 220 5.09 12.35 1.90
N GLN A 221 5.35 11.11 1.47
CA GLN A 221 6.64 10.47 1.71
C GLN A 221 7.72 11.20 0.88
N THR A 222 8.78 11.66 1.52
CA THR A 222 9.93 12.30 0.84
C THR A 222 10.81 11.28 0.12
N ALA A 223 10.70 10.00 0.47
CA ALA A 223 11.39 8.90 -0.16
C ALA A 223 10.60 8.35 -1.36
N ALA A 224 11.32 7.89 -2.40
CA ALA A 224 10.70 7.26 -3.57
C ALA A 224 9.89 6.01 -3.17
N PRO A 225 8.73 5.75 -3.81
CA PRO A 225 7.92 4.55 -3.56
C PRO A 225 8.68 3.26 -3.94
N SER A 226 8.24 2.12 -3.39
CA SER A 226 8.74 0.80 -3.78
C SER A 226 8.65 0.61 -5.28
N SER A 227 9.72 0.10 -5.87
CA SER A 227 9.83 -0.02 -7.32
C SER A 227 9.49 -1.42 -7.80
N LEU A 228 9.87 -2.48 -7.08
CA LEU A 228 9.76 -3.86 -7.56
C LEU A 228 8.90 -4.77 -6.68
N TYR A 229 8.87 -4.59 -5.37
CA TYR A 229 8.21 -5.46 -4.40
C TYR A 229 7.21 -4.66 -3.54
N THR A 230 6.17 -5.33 -3.06
CA THR A 230 5.19 -4.77 -2.13
C THR A 230 4.65 -5.85 -1.21
N VAL A 231 4.29 -5.48 0.01
CA VAL A 231 3.57 -6.36 0.93
C VAL A 231 2.09 -6.43 0.55
N SER A 232 1.57 -7.64 0.38
CA SER A 232 0.17 -7.92 0.01
C SER A 232 -0.65 -8.27 1.24
N CYS A 233 -1.65 -7.44 1.54
CA CYS A 233 -2.60 -7.64 2.64
C CYS A 233 -4.01 -8.05 2.17
N ARG A 234 -4.17 -8.37 0.88
CA ARG A 234 -5.47 -8.66 0.25
C ARG A 234 -6.12 -9.92 0.80
N ASP A 235 -5.32 -10.96 1.03
CA ASP A 235 -5.77 -12.28 1.44
C ASP A 235 -5.39 -12.51 2.90
N GLU A 236 -6.22 -13.20 3.68
CA GLU A 236 -6.00 -13.41 5.13
C GLU A 236 -4.68 -14.15 5.48
N ASN A 237 -4.01 -14.70 4.46
CA ASN A 237 -2.68 -15.33 4.50
C ASN A 237 -1.60 -14.45 5.17
N TRP A 238 -1.71 -13.12 5.07
CA TRP A 238 -0.77 -12.23 5.76
C TRP A 238 -0.76 -12.44 7.28
N LYS A 239 -1.87 -12.92 7.87
CA LYS A 239 -1.98 -13.19 9.33
C LYS A 239 -1.04 -14.29 9.78
N SER A 240 -0.92 -15.36 8.99
CA SER A 240 -0.02 -16.50 9.25
C SER A 240 1.43 -16.01 9.27
N MET A 241 1.80 -15.23 8.25
CA MET A 241 3.14 -14.65 8.17
C MET A 241 3.44 -13.63 9.24
N ALA A 242 2.49 -12.76 9.58
CA ALA A 242 2.63 -11.82 10.68
C ALA A 242 2.82 -12.56 12.01
N LYS A 243 2.06 -13.66 12.24
CA LYS A 243 2.27 -14.53 13.41
C LYS A 243 3.68 -15.08 13.42
N TYR A 244 4.11 -15.65 12.30
CA TYR A 244 5.42 -16.24 12.16
C TYR A 244 6.53 -15.24 12.49
N CYS A 245 6.48 -14.03 11.91
CA CYS A 245 7.52 -13.02 12.10
C CYS A 245 7.58 -12.48 13.55
N VAL A 246 6.44 -12.41 14.24
CA VAL A 246 6.30 -11.77 15.55
C VAL A 246 6.45 -12.75 16.71
N GLU A 247 5.92 -13.96 16.56
CA GLU A 247 5.85 -14.96 17.63
C GLU A 247 6.77 -16.15 17.33
N ASP A 248 6.53 -16.85 16.22
CA ASP A 248 7.15 -18.15 15.97
C ASP A 248 8.66 -18.03 15.71
N LEU A 249 9.06 -17.05 14.91
CA LEU A 249 10.45 -16.82 14.52
C LEU A 249 11.32 -16.42 15.72
N PRO A 250 10.96 -15.43 16.56
CA PRO A 250 11.72 -15.16 17.79
C PRO A 250 11.82 -16.35 18.74
N ASN A 251 10.80 -17.21 18.81
CA ASN A 251 10.83 -18.42 19.64
C ASN A 251 11.77 -19.49 19.05
N LEU A 252 11.75 -19.67 17.74
CA LEU A 252 12.65 -20.59 17.02
C LEU A 252 14.11 -20.22 17.24
N LEU A 253 14.43 -18.93 17.10
CA LEU A 253 15.80 -18.42 17.32
C LEU A 253 16.29 -18.60 18.76
N LYS A 254 15.39 -18.61 19.76
CA LYS A 254 15.73 -18.84 21.17
C LYS A 254 15.87 -20.32 21.54
N ALA A 255 15.20 -21.23 20.85
CA ALA A 255 15.12 -22.63 21.23
C ALA A 255 16.33 -23.46 20.77
N GLU A 256 16.91 -23.15 19.62
CA GLU A 256 17.88 -24.02 18.96
C GLU A 256 19.35 -23.58 19.18
N ASN A 257 20.26 -24.55 19.29
CA ASN A 257 21.69 -24.34 19.12
C ASN A 257 22.00 -24.54 17.64
N LEU A 258 22.24 -23.45 16.92
CA LEU A 258 22.54 -23.48 15.49
C LEU A 258 24.03 -23.23 15.27
N ASP A 259 24.65 -24.06 14.43
CA ASP A 259 26.11 -24.10 14.30
C ASP A 259 26.66 -23.08 13.28
N ASN A 260 25.87 -22.71 12.26
CA ASN A 260 26.28 -21.80 11.19
C ASN A 260 25.09 -21.15 10.46
N VAL A 261 25.39 -20.15 9.62
CA VAL A 261 24.39 -19.38 8.84
C VAL A 261 23.55 -20.27 7.91
N ALA A 262 24.18 -21.26 7.28
CA ALA A 262 23.50 -22.17 6.37
C ALA A 262 22.41 -22.97 7.10
N ALA A 263 22.75 -23.58 8.24
CA ALA A 263 21.80 -24.31 9.07
C ALA A 263 20.66 -23.42 9.58
N LEU A 264 20.97 -22.18 10.00
CA LEU A 264 19.96 -21.20 10.39
C LEU A 264 18.98 -20.92 9.23
N LEU A 265 19.49 -20.63 8.03
CA LEU A 265 18.64 -20.35 6.86
C LEU A 265 17.81 -21.56 6.43
N SER A 266 18.35 -22.77 6.45
CA SER A 266 17.59 -24.00 6.14
C SER A 266 16.39 -24.14 7.09
N ARG A 267 16.62 -23.97 8.40
CA ARG A 267 15.56 -24.06 9.42
C ARG A 267 14.51 -22.98 9.24
N LEU A 268 14.93 -21.74 8.98
CA LEU A 268 14.02 -20.64 8.70
C LEU A 268 13.12 -20.94 7.51
N ILE A 269 13.69 -21.45 6.41
CA ILE A 269 12.94 -21.80 5.19
C ILE A 269 11.98 -22.96 5.45
N GLU A 270 12.39 -23.98 6.21
CA GLU A 270 11.54 -25.12 6.59
C GLU A 270 10.36 -24.72 7.50
N SER A 271 10.55 -23.72 8.36
CA SER A 271 9.51 -23.26 9.28
C SER A 271 8.58 -22.19 8.68
N LEU A 272 8.82 -21.75 7.44
CA LEU A 272 7.95 -20.77 6.79
C LEU A 272 6.53 -21.34 6.63
N PRO A 273 5.49 -20.52 6.89
CA PRO A 273 4.13 -20.84 6.51
C PRO A 273 4.03 -21.18 5.01
N ALA A 274 3.13 -22.11 4.65
CA ALA A 274 2.94 -22.56 3.27
C ALA A 274 2.56 -21.41 2.30
N ASP A 275 2.03 -20.31 2.83
CA ASP A 275 1.61 -19.10 2.14
C ASP A 275 2.63 -17.96 2.24
N ALA A 276 3.86 -18.21 2.71
CA ALA A 276 4.89 -17.18 2.90
C ALA A 276 5.20 -16.38 1.63
N GLU A 277 5.20 -17.04 0.48
CA GLU A 277 5.43 -16.42 -0.83
C GLU A 277 4.32 -15.44 -1.24
N SER A 278 3.12 -15.53 -0.62
CA SER A 278 2.00 -14.64 -0.91
C SER A 278 2.11 -13.27 -0.23
N LEU A 279 2.99 -13.15 0.78
CA LEU A 279 3.16 -11.92 1.56
C LEU A 279 3.85 -10.82 0.77
N ILE A 280 4.95 -11.14 0.08
CA ILE A 280 5.67 -10.19 -0.76
C ILE A 280 5.36 -10.52 -2.22
N LYS A 281 4.63 -9.61 -2.87
CA LYS A 281 4.35 -9.67 -4.31
C LYS A 281 5.26 -8.71 -5.03
N TRP A 282 5.66 -9.06 -6.25
CA TRP A 282 6.37 -8.12 -7.11
C TRP A 282 5.39 -7.34 -7.98
N VAL A 283 5.75 -6.09 -8.29
CA VAL A 283 4.90 -5.11 -8.96
C VAL A 283 5.10 -5.23 -10.47
N VAL A 284 4.09 -5.74 -11.15
CA VAL A 284 4.09 -5.88 -12.61
C VAL A 284 3.54 -4.62 -13.27
N GLU A 285 4.19 -4.16 -14.34
CA GLU A 285 3.66 -3.09 -15.17
C GLU A 285 2.79 -3.65 -16.29
N VAL A 286 1.60 -3.07 -16.46
CA VAL A 286 0.64 -3.45 -17.49
C VAL A 286 0.19 -2.23 -18.28
N ARG A 287 -0.01 -2.39 -19.59
CA ARG A 287 -0.50 -1.32 -20.48
C ARG A 287 -1.49 -1.84 -21.52
N ARG A 288 -2.35 -0.95 -22.04
CA ARG A 288 -3.20 -1.26 -23.20
C ARG A 288 -2.39 -1.24 -24.48
N LYS A 289 -2.68 -2.19 -25.36
CA LYS A 289 -2.06 -2.29 -26.68
C LYS A 289 -2.43 -1.14 -27.63
N GLU A 290 -3.60 -0.52 -27.44
CA GLU A 290 -4.16 0.48 -28.35
C GLU A 290 -3.67 1.92 -28.11
N GLU A 291 -3.08 2.20 -26.94
CA GLU A 291 -2.76 3.58 -26.50
C GLU A 291 -1.28 3.97 -26.68
N GLY A 292 -0.43 3.07 -27.20
CA GLY A 292 0.97 3.35 -27.47
C GLY A 292 1.38 2.68 -28.78
N GLY A 293 2.14 3.40 -29.62
CA GLY A 293 2.83 2.76 -30.74
C GLY A 293 3.71 1.59 -30.27
N PRO A 294 4.41 0.90 -31.18
CA PRO A 294 5.21 -0.29 -30.85
C PRO A 294 6.44 -0.01 -29.96
N SER A 295 6.53 1.13 -29.28
CA SER A 295 7.67 1.54 -28.44
C SER A 295 7.23 1.90 -27.02
N LEU A 296 8.09 1.67 -26.04
CA LEU A 296 7.90 2.12 -24.65
C LEU A 296 8.08 3.64 -24.52
N SER A 297 7.26 4.28 -23.69
CA SER A 297 7.43 5.68 -23.27
C SER A 297 8.68 5.86 -22.41
N LYS A 298 9.15 7.10 -22.25
CA LYS A 298 10.31 7.42 -21.42
C LYS A 298 10.11 6.99 -19.96
N GLU A 299 8.93 7.26 -19.39
CA GLU A 299 8.60 6.87 -18.01
C GLU A 299 8.57 5.34 -17.81
N GLU A 300 7.97 4.59 -18.74
CA GLU A 300 7.95 3.12 -18.68
C GLU A 300 9.37 2.54 -18.73
N LYS A 301 10.27 3.13 -19.55
CA LYS A 301 11.68 2.71 -19.61
C LYS A 301 12.40 2.97 -18.29
N GLU A 302 12.26 4.17 -17.71
CA GLU A 302 12.92 4.53 -16.46
C GLU A 302 12.47 3.64 -15.30
N ARG A 303 11.16 3.32 -15.22
CA ARG A 303 10.63 2.40 -14.19
C ARG A 303 11.11 0.97 -14.37
N LEU A 304 11.10 0.46 -15.59
CA LEU A 304 11.63 -0.87 -15.89
C LEU A 304 13.13 -0.96 -15.57
N PHE A 305 13.91 0.05 -15.94
CA PHE A 305 15.34 0.10 -15.64
C PHE A 305 15.60 0.08 -14.13
N LEU A 306 14.81 0.83 -13.35
CA LEU A 306 14.92 0.81 -11.89
C LEU A 306 14.59 -0.56 -11.30
N LYS A 307 13.53 -1.22 -11.79
CA LYS A 307 13.16 -2.59 -11.40
C LYS A 307 14.26 -3.60 -11.73
N GLU A 308 14.86 -3.48 -12.91
CA GLU A 308 15.99 -4.31 -13.34
C GLU A 308 17.19 -4.13 -12.42
N ASN A 309 17.51 -2.88 -12.05
CA ASN A 309 18.63 -2.58 -11.16
C ASN A 309 18.39 -3.14 -9.75
N VAL A 310 17.19 -2.95 -9.20
CA VAL A 310 16.83 -3.51 -7.88
C VAL A 310 16.94 -5.04 -7.89
N LEU A 311 16.38 -5.72 -8.91
CA LEU A 311 16.45 -7.17 -9.01
C LEU A 311 17.90 -7.67 -9.10
N GLN A 312 18.74 -6.98 -9.88
CA GLN A 312 20.14 -7.35 -10.01
C GLN A 312 20.88 -7.15 -8.67
N GLN A 313 20.64 -6.03 -7.98
CA GLN A 313 21.23 -5.79 -6.65
C GLN A 313 20.81 -6.83 -5.62
N VAL A 314 19.57 -7.35 -5.66
CA VAL A 314 19.15 -8.48 -4.80
C VAL A 314 20.03 -9.69 -5.07
N ARG A 315 20.20 -10.04 -6.35
CA ARG A 315 20.96 -11.23 -6.78
C ARG A 315 22.46 -11.14 -6.52
N ASP A 316 22.99 -9.92 -6.47
CA ASP A 316 24.40 -9.66 -6.16
C ASP A 316 24.70 -9.75 -4.65
N THR A 317 23.68 -9.86 -3.79
CA THR A 317 23.91 -10.01 -2.34
C THR A 317 24.48 -11.38 -1.98
N ARG A 318 25.37 -11.42 -0.96
CA ARG A 318 25.82 -12.68 -0.36
C ARG A 318 24.67 -13.52 0.18
N LEU A 319 23.62 -12.87 0.71
CA LEU A 319 22.45 -13.57 1.24
C LEU A 319 21.74 -14.34 0.13
N PHE A 320 21.54 -13.74 -1.04
CA PHE A 320 20.92 -14.40 -2.19
C PHE A 320 21.66 -15.68 -2.58
N ALA A 321 22.99 -15.62 -2.69
CA ALA A 321 23.80 -16.78 -3.03
C ALA A 321 23.59 -17.95 -2.03
N ILE A 322 23.56 -17.66 -0.73
CA ILE A 322 23.36 -18.68 0.30
C ILE A 322 21.94 -19.27 0.21
N VAL A 323 20.91 -18.43 0.08
CA VAL A 323 19.50 -18.88 -0.04
C VAL A 323 19.30 -19.71 -1.31
N HIS A 324 19.90 -19.30 -2.42
CA HIS A 324 19.87 -20.02 -3.69
C HIS A 324 20.48 -21.41 -3.57
N ASP A 325 21.66 -21.52 -2.96
CA ASP A 325 22.37 -22.79 -2.77
C ASP A 325 21.58 -23.75 -1.87
N GLN A 326 20.94 -23.23 -0.81
CA GLN A 326 20.07 -24.00 0.07
C GLN A 326 18.85 -24.59 -0.65
N GLN A 327 18.17 -23.80 -1.48
CA GLN A 327 17.03 -24.30 -2.24
C GLN A 327 17.43 -25.35 -3.28
N ASN A 328 18.62 -25.22 -3.88
CA ASN A 328 19.10 -26.19 -4.86
C ASN A 328 19.61 -27.48 -4.21
N ALA A 329 20.18 -27.42 -3.00
CA ALA A 329 20.60 -28.59 -2.25
C ALA A 329 19.42 -29.49 -1.85
N ASN A 330 18.23 -28.91 -1.65
CA ASN A 330 17.00 -29.63 -1.30
C ASN A 330 16.23 -30.21 -2.50
N LYS A 331 16.66 -29.95 -3.74
CA LYS A 331 16.06 -30.59 -4.93
C LYS A 331 16.63 -31.99 -5.11
N PRO A 332 15.81 -33.06 -5.13
CA PRO A 332 16.30 -34.40 -5.42
C PRO A 332 16.93 -34.41 -6.82
N CYS A 333 18.15 -34.93 -6.93
CA CYS A 333 18.77 -35.27 -8.22
C CYS A 333 17.97 -36.39 -8.90
N CYS A 334 16.83 -36.07 -9.49
CA CYS A 334 16.03 -36.95 -10.32
C CYS A 334 15.33 -36.13 -11.41
N ASN A 335 15.71 -36.40 -12.66
CA ASN A 335 14.98 -36.00 -13.86
C ASN A 335 13.55 -36.55 -13.80
N CYS A 336 12.59 -35.79 -13.25
CA CYS A 336 11.16 -35.99 -13.48
C CYS A 336 10.40 -34.69 -13.19
N SER A 337 9.78 -34.16 -14.24
CA SER A 337 8.66 -33.20 -14.20
C SER A 337 8.98 -31.76 -13.77
N SER A 338 9.90 -31.07 -14.44
CA SER A 338 9.73 -29.63 -14.56
C SER A 338 8.48 -29.38 -15.41
N LEU A 339 7.37 -28.96 -14.81
CA LEU A 339 6.53 -27.97 -15.47
C LEU A 339 7.53 -26.90 -15.94
N SER A 340 7.68 -26.73 -17.25
CA SER A 340 8.70 -25.82 -17.78
C SER A 340 8.48 -24.44 -17.16
N GLU A 341 9.54 -23.71 -16.83
CA GLU A 341 9.41 -22.32 -16.33
C GLU A 341 8.54 -21.46 -17.27
N GLU A 342 8.48 -21.86 -18.54
CA GLU A 342 7.62 -21.34 -19.60
C GLU A 342 6.11 -21.51 -19.30
N ASP A 343 5.67 -22.67 -18.81
CA ASP A 343 4.27 -22.92 -18.41
C ASP A 343 3.87 -22.07 -17.19
N SER A 344 4.80 -21.87 -16.24
CA SER A 344 4.59 -21.02 -15.06
C SER A 344 4.45 -19.55 -15.46
N LEU A 345 5.34 -19.05 -16.31
CA LEU A 345 5.34 -17.67 -16.79
C LEU A 345 4.07 -17.36 -17.61
N THR A 346 3.63 -18.31 -18.44
CA THR A 346 2.41 -18.19 -19.25
C THR A 346 1.17 -18.07 -18.36
N ARG A 347 1.08 -18.86 -17.28
CA ARG A 347 -0.02 -18.76 -16.29
C ARG A 347 0.02 -17.43 -15.53
N ILE A 348 1.21 -16.98 -15.11
CA ILE A 348 1.38 -15.67 -14.46
C ILE A 348 0.92 -14.56 -15.41
N ALA A 349 1.37 -14.59 -16.67
CA ALA A 349 1.03 -13.59 -17.66
C ALA A 349 -0.48 -13.55 -17.93
N ALA A 350 -1.15 -14.70 -18.02
CA ALA A 350 -2.59 -14.76 -18.19
C ALA A 350 -3.33 -14.07 -17.02
N VAL A 351 -2.95 -14.37 -15.78
CA VAL A 351 -3.54 -13.76 -14.58
C VAL A 351 -3.27 -12.26 -14.54
N VAL A 352 -2.03 -11.84 -14.79
CA VAL A 352 -1.63 -10.43 -14.80
C VAL A 352 -2.37 -9.66 -15.90
N CYS A 353 -2.52 -10.24 -17.09
CA CYS A 353 -3.26 -9.59 -18.17
C CYS A 353 -4.73 -9.43 -17.83
N CYS A 354 -5.40 -10.44 -17.24
CA CYS A 354 -6.77 -10.30 -16.75
C CYS A 354 -6.91 -9.21 -15.67
N GLN A 355 -6.03 -9.22 -14.68
CA GLN A 355 -6.02 -8.21 -13.61
C GLN A 355 -5.74 -6.81 -14.17
N GLY A 356 -4.81 -6.70 -15.12
CA GLY A 356 -4.49 -5.47 -15.82
C GLY A 356 -5.67 -4.95 -16.63
N ALA A 357 -6.39 -5.81 -17.35
CA ALA A 357 -7.59 -5.44 -18.10
C ALA A 357 -8.68 -4.87 -17.17
N ALA A 358 -8.91 -5.52 -16.03
CA ALA A 358 -9.86 -5.04 -15.02
C ALA A 358 -9.45 -3.66 -14.46
N MET A 359 -8.17 -3.50 -14.10
CA MET A 359 -7.64 -2.22 -13.59
C MET A 359 -7.72 -1.11 -14.64
N LEU A 360 -7.33 -1.38 -15.88
CA LEU A 360 -7.36 -0.42 -16.98
C LEU A 360 -8.80 -0.04 -17.37
N SER A 361 -9.77 -0.90 -17.07
CA SER A 361 -11.21 -0.64 -17.23
C SER A 361 -11.84 0.04 -16.01
N GLY A 362 -11.04 0.51 -15.04
CA GLY A 362 -11.51 1.21 -13.85
C GLY A 362 -12.20 0.32 -12.82
N ASN A 363 -11.93 -0.99 -12.81
CA ASN A 363 -12.57 -1.99 -11.95
C ASN A 363 -14.10 -2.01 -12.03
N LEU A 364 -14.70 -1.54 -13.13
CA LEU A 364 -16.16 -1.54 -13.35
C LEU A 364 -16.74 -2.93 -13.58
N VAL A 365 -15.89 -3.88 -13.99
CA VAL A 365 -16.24 -5.28 -14.25
C VAL A 365 -15.45 -6.16 -13.28
N PRO A 366 -16.09 -7.16 -12.62
CA PRO A 366 -15.40 -8.07 -11.70
C PRO A 366 -14.23 -8.78 -12.36
N ARG A 367 -13.15 -8.99 -11.62
CA ARG A 367 -11.91 -9.63 -12.13
C ARG A 367 -12.16 -11.02 -12.71
N ASP A 368 -13.08 -11.77 -12.11
CA ASP A 368 -13.43 -13.13 -12.51
C ASP A 368 -14.22 -13.19 -13.84
N ALA A 369 -14.71 -12.04 -14.32
CA ALA A 369 -15.38 -11.91 -15.61
C ALA A 369 -14.40 -11.68 -16.78
N PHE A 370 -13.08 -11.64 -16.52
CA PHE A 370 -12.04 -11.54 -17.54
C PHE A 370 -11.35 -12.88 -17.76
N CYS A 371 -11.34 -13.36 -19.00
CA CYS A 371 -10.65 -14.58 -19.39
C CYS A 371 -9.55 -14.27 -20.42
N CYS A 372 -8.32 -14.69 -20.14
CA CYS A 372 -7.21 -14.57 -21.08
C CYS A 372 -7.28 -15.70 -22.11
N LYS A 373 -7.52 -15.37 -23.38
CA LYS A 373 -7.60 -16.36 -24.47
C LYS A 373 -6.23 -16.90 -24.86
N GLU A 374 -5.25 -16.02 -24.95
CA GLU A 374 -3.91 -16.34 -25.44
C GLU A 374 -2.90 -15.37 -24.84
N THR A 375 -1.68 -15.86 -24.59
CA THR A 375 -0.52 -15.01 -24.27
C THR A 375 0.58 -15.28 -25.27
N CYS A 376 1.28 -14.22 -25.70
CA CYS A 376 2.33 -14.29 -26.70
C CYS A 376 3.52 -13.48 -26.24
N LEU A 377 4.70 -14.11 -26.21
CA LEU A 377 5.95 -13.46 -25.83
C LEU A 377 6.49 -12.65 -27.01
N LYS A 378 6.75 -11.36 -26.80
CA LYS A 378 7.25 -10.44 -27.83
C LYS A 378 8.44 -9.64 -27.30
N CYS A 379 9.35 -9.29 -28.20
CA CYS A 379 10.39 -8.31 -27.91
C CYS A 379 10.00 -6.99 -28.56
N VAL A 380 10.01 -5.92 -27.78
CA VAL A 380 9.62 -4.57 -28.20
C VAL A 380 10.85 -3.68 -28.21
N GLN A 381 11.05 -2.91 -29.28
CA GLN A 381 12.21 -2.05 -29.41
C GLN A 381 12.07 -0.83 -28.50
N ALA A 382 12.97 -0.68 -27.54
CA ALA A 382 13.13 0.56 -26.81
C ALA A 382 13.97 1.49 -27.69
N ASN A 383 13.39 2.58 -28.19
CA ASN A 383 14.14 3.58 -28.97
C ASN A 383 15.49 3.90 -28.29
N GLY A 384 16.60 3.53 -28.94
CA GLY A 384 17.97 3.79 -28.50
C GLY A 384 18.58 2.85 -27.45
N ASP A 385 17.83 1.92 -26.83
CA ASP A 385 18.23 1.26 -25.57
C ASP A 385 18.07 -0.28 -25.57
N GLY A 386 18.04 -0.88 -26.76
CA GLY A 386 17.93 -2.34 -26.94
C GLY A 386 16.49 -2.88 -27.02
N LEU A 387 16.35 -4.22 -26.98
CA LEU A 387 15.06 -4.92 -26.97
C LEU A 387 14.60 -5.14 -25.53
N LYS A 388 13.32 -4.85 -25.24
CA LYS A 388 12.67 -5.14 -23.96
C LYS A 388 11.64 -6.27 -24.14
N THR A 389 11.58 -7.19 -23.18
CA THR A 389 10.65 -8.32 -23.22
C THR A 389 9.27 -7.88 -22.75
N VAL A 390 8.25 -8.14 -23.57
CA VAL A 390 6.85 -7.85 -23.28
C VAL A 390 6.04 -9.12 -23.53
N ILE A 391 5.21 -9.52 -22.58
CA ILE A 391 4.24 -10.60 -22.80
C ILE A 391 2.90 -9.95 -23.10
N SER A 392 2.37 -10.15 -24.31
CA SER A 392 1.05 -9.66 -24.69
C SER A 392 0.00 -10.72 -24.41
N GLY A 393 -1.01 -10.41 -23.61
CA GLY A 393 -2.23 -11.21 -23.44
C GLY A 393 -3.42 -10.62 -24.20
N SER A 394 -4.24 -11.49 -24.80
CA SER A 394 -5.57 -11.11 -25.27
C SER A 394 -6.60 -11.50 -24.20
N VAL A 395 -7.31 -10.51 -23.65
CA VAL A 395 -8.26 -10.68 -22.56
C VAL A 395 -9.67 -10.36 -23.05
N VAL A 396 -10.63 -11.22 -22.74
CA VAL A 396 -12.03 -11.06 -23.13
C VAL A 396 -12.94 -10.91 -21.93
N SER A 397 -13.86 -9.96 -22.03
CA SER A 397 -14.94 -9.75 -21.07
C SER A 397 -16.22 -9.30 -21.78
N GLU A 398 -17.35 -9.94 -21.48
CA GLU A 398 -18.68 -9.63 -22.00
C GLU A 398 -18.76 -9.45 -23.53
N GLY A 399 -17.94 -10.21 -24.27
CA GLY A 399 -17.89 -10.16 -25.75
C GLY A 399 -16.97 -9.08 -26.34
N SER A 400 -16.33 -8.26 -25.51
CA SER A 400 -15.28 -7.32 -25.91
C SER A 400 -13.88 -7.93 -25.70
N GLU A 401 -12.98 -7.74 -26.66
CA GLU A 401 -11.59 -8.21 -26.60
C GLU A 401 -10.64 -7.02 -26.41
N GLN A 402 -9.74 -7.13 -25.44
CA GLN A 402 -8.75 -6.10 -25.10
C GLN A 402 -7.35 -6.71 -25.08
N GLY A 403 -6.40 -6.05 -25.75
CA GLY A 403 -4.99 -6.41 -25.68
C GLY A 403 -4.29 -5.75 -24.49
N VAL A 404 -3.68 -6.56 -23.63
CA VAL A 404 -2.89 -6.11 -22.48
C VAL A 404 -1.45 -6.57 -22.62
N ASP A 405 -0.50 -5.65 -22.52
CA ASP A 405 0.93 -5.94 -22.48
C ASP A 405 1.40 -5.96 -21.03
N MET A 406 2.10 -7.02 -20.65
CA MET A 406 2.84 -7.19 -19.40
C MET A 406 4.31 -6.90 -19.64
N LEU A 407 4.87 -5.93 -18.91
CA LEU A 407 6.28 -5.54 -19.02
C LEU A 407 7.11 -6.26 -17.96
N LEU A 408 8.19 -6.93 -18.39
CA LEU A 408 9.10 -7.66 -17.50
C LEU A 408 10.46 -6.97 -17.40
N PRO A 409 11.05 -6.85 -16.19
CA PRO A 409 12.43 -6.42 -16.05
C PRO A 409 13.38 -7.49 -16.63
N MET A 410 14.33 -7.08 -17.49
CA MET A 410 15.42 -7.91 -18.00
C MET A 410 16.78 -7.37 -17.54
N SER A 411 17.63 -8.18 -16.90
CA SER A 411 19.06 -7.84 -16.84
C SER A 411 19.76 -8.28 -18.13
N SER A 412 20.47 -7.36 -18.79
CA SER A 412 21.25 -7.70 -19.99
C SER A 412 22.33 -8.72 -19.63
N PRO A 413 22.56 -9.76 -20.46
CA PRO A 413 23.79 -10.54 -20.35
C PRO A 413 24.97 -9.60 -20.55
N SER A 414 25.98 -9.68 -19.69
CA SER A 414 27.27 -9.07 -19.97
C SER A 414 27.74 -9.50 -21.36
N ALA A 415 28.24 -8.54 -22.14
CA ALA A 415 28.69 -8.77 -23.50
C ALA A 415 29.82 -9.81 -23.53
N SER A 416 29.50 -11.08 -23.83
CA SER A 416 30.50 -12.05 -24.28
C SER A 416 29.90 -13.05 -25.27
N SER A 417 30.33 -12.84 -26.52
CA SER A 417 30.35 -13.73 -27.69
C SER A 417 29.05 -14.38 -28.17
N CYS A 418 28.67 -13.93 -29.37
CA CYS A 418 27.81 -14.62 -30.31
C CYS A 418 28.21 -16.09 -30.48
N ASN A 419 27.28 -17.00 -30.16
CA ASN A 419 27.15 -18.27 -30.86
C ASN A 419 25.67 -18.58 -31.02
N SER A 420 25.22 -18.57 -32.26
CA SER A 420 23.91 -19.04 -32.70
C SER A 420 23.80 -20.53 -32.38
N ASN A 421 23.03 -20.91 -31.33
CA ASN A 421 22.26 -22.16 -31.17
C ASN A 421 21.90 -22.54 -29.71
N LEU A 422 21.74 -21.59 -28.78
CA LEU A 422 20.98 -21.83 -27.55
C LEU A 422 19.93 -20.72 -27.35
N ARG A 423 18.67 -21.07 -27.58
CA ARG A 423 17.51 -20.16 -27.52
C ARG A 423 16.91 -20.06 -26.11
N ASN A 424 17.72 -20.14 -25.06
CA ASN A 424 17.29 -19.89 -23.68
C ASN A 424 17.78 -18.50 -23.26
N ASN A 425 17.16 -17.45 -23.82
CA ASN A 425 17.23 -16.13 -23.21
C ASN A 425 16.48 -16.23 -21.88
N VAL A 426 17.20 -16.42 -20.77
CA VAL A 426 16.63 -16.56 -19.43
C VAL A 426 15.83 -15.30 -19.11
N ILE A 427 14.51 -15.39 -19.19
CA ILE A 427 13.61 -14.32 -18.78
C ILE A 427 13.74 -14.21 -17.26
N LYS A 428 14.37 -13.13 -16.79
CA LYS A 428 14.73 -12.95 -15.37
C LYS A 428 13.64 -12.16 -14.64
N TYR A 429 12.49 -12.78 -14.39
CA TYR A 429 11.51 -12.27 -13.42
C TYR A 429 11.91 -12.63 -11.98
N PRO A 430 11.34 -11.97 -10.95
CA PRO A 430 11.58 -12.34 -9.55
C PRO A 430 11.14 -13.79 -9.28
N SER A 431 12.08 -14.63 -8.87
CA SER A 431 11.88 -16.02 -8.45
C SER A 431 11.55 -16.11 -6.96
N THR A 432 11.19 -17.31 -6.50
CA THR A 432 11.01 -17.61 -5.06
C THR A 432 12.25 -17.24 -4.24
N VAL A 433 13.46 -17.50 -4.76
CA VAL A 433 14.73 -17.16 -4.08
C VAL A 433 14.86 -15.65 -3.90
N ASP A 434 14.50 -14.87 -4.94
CA ASP A 434 14.54 -13.41 -4.88
C ASP A 434 13.57 -12.89 -3.79
N VAL A 435 12.34 -13.41 -3.76
CA VAL A 435 11.31 -13.03 -2.78
C VAL A 435 11.73 -13.35 -1.34
N LEU A 436 12.27 -14.56 -1.10
CA LEU A 436 12.74 -14.95 0.22
C LEU A 436 13.93 -14.12 0.70
N THR A 437 14.88 -13.82 -0.19
CA THR A 437 16.02 -12.96 0.12
C THR A 437 15.53 -11.58 0.56
N VAL A 438 14.60 -11.00 -0.19
CA VAL A 438 14.00 -9.69 0.11
C VAL A 438 13.22 -9.72 1.41
N LEU A 439 12.46 -10.79 1.68
CA LEU A 439 11.74 -10.98 2.95
C LEU A 439 12.71 -10.94 4.14
N LEU A 440 13.80 -11.70 4.08
CA LEU A 440 14.80 -11.76 5.15
C LEU A 440 15.47 -10.40 5.39
N LEU A 441 15.79 -9.66 4.33
CA LEU A 441 16.33 -8.30 4.42
C LEU A 441 15.31 -7.31 5.00
N ALA A 442 14.03 -7.46 4.67
CA ALA A 442 12.96 -6.56 5.09
C ALA A 442 12.56 -6.74 6.56
N LEU A 443 12.80 -7.90 7.17
CA LEU A 443 12.52 -8.13 8.59
C LEU A 443 13.27 -7.13 9.49
N HIS A 444 12.66 -6.79 10.63
CA HIS A 444 13.23 -5.81 11.55
C HIS A 444 14.52 -6.36 12.20
N PRO A 445 15.59 -5.56 12.37
CA PRO A 445 16.83 -6.04 12.98
C PRO A 445 16.65 -6.71 14.36
N ASN A 446 15.69 -6.22 15.16
CA ASN A 446 15.37 -6.79 16.47
C ASN A 446 14.87 -8.24 16.41
N THR A 447 14.31 -8.70 15.28
CA THR A 447 13.89 -10.09 15.09
C THR A 447 15.03 -11.06 15.34
N TRP A 448 16.26 -10.66 15.04
CA TRP A 448 17.44 -11.51 15.08
C TRP A 448 18.20 -11.48 16.40
N LEU A 449 17.75 -10.68 17.38
CA LEU A 449 18.40 -10.58 18.70
C LEU A 449 18.34 -11.89 19.50
N GLY A 450 17.39 -12.78 19.16
CA GLY A 450 17.20 -14.06 19.83
C GLY A 450 18.28 -15.11 19.55
N ILE A 451 19.14 -14.91 18.55
CA ILE A 451 20.25 -15.84 18.23
C ILE A 451 21.24 -15.85 19.41
N LYS A 452 21.44 -17.02 20.03
CA LYS A 452 22.29 -17.16 21.23
C LYS A 452 23.78 -17.12 20.95
N ASP A 453 24.23 -17.71 19.84
CA ASP A 453 25.64 -17.68 19.45
C ASP A 453 25.98 -16.29 18.90
N GLU A 454 26.79 -15.54 19.66
CA GLU A 454 27.15 -14.16 19.31
C GLU A 454 27.99 -14.06 18.03
N LYS A 455 28.78 -15.09 17.68
CA LYS A 455 29.55 -15.12 16.43
C LYS A 455 28.62 -15.31 15.24
N LEU A 456 27.71 -16.29 15.33
CA LEU A 456 26.68 -16.54 14.32
C LEU A 456 25.77 -15.32 14.14
N LYS A 457 25.36 -14.71 15.25
CA LYS A 457 24.53 -13.50 15.25
C LYS A 457 25.22 -12.33 14.55
N ALA A 458 26.49 -12.06 14.87
CA ALA A 458 27.25 -11.00 14.23
C ALA A 458 27.45 -11.27 12.72
N GLU A 459 27.74 -12.52 12.35
CA GLU A 459 27.85 -12.93 10.95
C GLU A 459 26.52 -12.72 10.21
N PHE A 460 25.40 -13.17 10.80
CA PHE A 460 24.08 -13.05 10.21
C PHE A 460 23.63 -11.59 10.10
N GLN A 461 23.82 -10.79 11.15
CA GLN A 461 23.51 -9.35 11.15
C GLN A 461 24.29 -8.59 10.06
N THR A 462 25.53 -9.02 9.78
CA THR A 462 26.31 -8.46 8.67
C THR A 462 25.68 -8.78 7.32
N LEU A 463 25.12 -9.98 7.14
CA LEU A 463 24.45 -10.39 5.89
C LEU A 463 23.15 -9.64 5.61
N ILE A 464 22.40 -9.29 6.67
CA ILE A 464 21.10 -8.62 6.56
C ILE A 464 21.16 -7.10 6.76
N SER A 465 22.35 -6.55 6.99
CA SER A 465 22.52 -5.12 7.27
C SER A 465 22.09 -4.28 6.07
N THR A 466 21.21 -3.32 6.31
CA THR A 466 20.80 -2.35 5.28
C THR A 466 21.87 -1.31 4.98
N ASP A 467 22.89 -1.18 5.81
CA ASP A 467 23.93 -0.16 5.61
C ASP A 467 24.96 -0.56 4.56
N SER A 468 25.10 -1.85 4.29
CA SER A 468 25.94 -2.40 3.23
C SER A 468 25.21 -2.57 1.89
N LEU A 469 23.89 -2.30 1.84
CA LEU A 469 23.12 -2.45 0.60
C LEU A 469 23.32 -1.25 -0.33
N PRO A 470 23.35 -1.44 -1.66
CA PRO A 470 23.34 -0.33 -2.60
C PRO A 470 22.05 0.50 -2.50
N ASP A 471 22.09 1.77 -2.93
CA ASP A 471 21.04 2.75 -2.62
C ASP A 471 19.63 2.38 -3.12
N ASP A 472 19.50 1.73 -4.28
CA ASP A 472 18.18 1.36 -4.81
C ASP A 472 17.58 0.22 -3.99
N LEU A 473 18.35 -0.85 -3.76
CA LEU A 473 17.93 -1.96 -2.91
C LEU A 473 17.71 -1.51 -1.46
N LYS A 474 18.56 -0.65 -0.90
CA LYS A 474 18.38 -0.10 0.44
C LYS A 474 17.03 0.60 0.57
N ARG A 475 16.67 1.45 -0.40
CA ARG A 475 15.37 2.14 -0.43
C ARG A 475 14.21 1.16 -0.51
N GLU A 476 14.32 0.15 -1.37
CA GLU A 476 13.31 -0.91 -1.52
C GLU A 476 13.09 -1.69 -0.22
N ILE A 477 14.17 -2.15 0.42
CA ILE A 477 14.12 -2.91 1.68
C ILE A 477 13.55 -2.06 2.82
N LEU A 478 13.95 -0.80 2.92
CA LEU A 478 13.40 0.10 3.94
C LEU A 478 11.91 0.39 3.71
N HIS A 479 11.45 0.46 2.47
CA HIS A 479 10.03 0.60 2.14
C HIS A 479 9.24 -0.65 2.57
N LEU A 480 9.70 -1.84 2.18
CA LEU A 480 9.07 -3.11 2.58
C LEU A 480 9.05 -3.30 4.10
N ARG A 481 10.15 -2.95 4.78
CA ARG A 481 10.23 -3.02 6.26
C ARG A 481 9.17 -2.16 6.92
N ARG A 482 8.91 -0.95 6.41
CA ARG A 482 7.82 -0.08 6.89
C ARG A 482 6.45 -0.73 6.68
N GLN A 483 6.21 -1.33 5.51
CA GLN A 483 4.96 -2.04 5.24
C GLN A 483 4.75 -3.25 6.16
N LEU A 484 5.81 -4.04 6.43
CA LEU A 484 5.78 -5.17 7.36
C LEU A 484 5.56 -4.73 8.81
N TYR A 485 6.21 -3.65 9.25
CA TYR A 485 6.00 -3.08 10.59
C TYR A 485 4.54 -2.67 10.79
N TYR A 486 3.94 -2.06 9.77
CA TYR A 486 2.54 -1.67 9.82
C TYR A 486 1.59 -2.88 9.93
N LEU A 487 1.91 -4.00 9.25
CA LEU A 487 1.13 -5.23 9.40
C LEU A 487 1.17 -5.78 10.82
N LYS A 488 2.33 -5.69 11.49
CA LYS A 488 2.45 -6.05 12.91
C LYS A 488 1.54 -5.16 13.78
N ALA A 489 1.61 -3.84 13.60
CA ALA A 489 0.78 -2.89 14.33
C ALA A 489 -0.73 -3.04 14.06
N CYS A 490 -1.13 -3.59 12.91
CA CYS A 490 -2.53 -3.92 12.62
C CYS A 490 -3.05 -5.15 13.36
N LYS A 491 -2.16 -6.03 13.83
CA LYS A 491 -2.52 -7.29 14.49
C LYS A 491 -2.50 -7.19 16.03
N GLU A 492 -1.81 -6.20 16.57
CA GLU A 492 -1.64 -6.01 18.01
C GLU A 492 -2.58 -4.90 18.54
N GLU A 493 -3.52 -5.29 19.41
CA GLU A 493 -3.64 -4.56 20.65
C GLU A 493 -2.24 -4.54 21.28
N GLU A 494 -1.63 -3.36 21.43
CA GLU A 494 -0.30 -3.11 22.06
C GLU A 494 0.92 -3.05 21.11
N CYS A 495 1.36 -1.84 20.79
CA CYS A 495 2.79 -1.51 20.83
C CYS A 495 2.95 -0.05 21.24
N GLU A 496 3.69 0.16 22.33
CA GLU A 496 4.22 1.47 22.73
C GLU A 496 5.23 1.96 21.70
N ASP A 497 5.30 3.29 21.56
CA ASP A 497 6.13 4.00 20.62
C ASP A 497 7.61 3.57 20.64
N ALA A 498 8.17 3.40 19.44
CA ALA A 498 9.56 3.75 19.19
C ALA A 498 9.61 4.53 17.88
N GLU A 499 9.90 5.83 17.97
CA GLU A 499 10.13 6.68 16.81
C GLU A 499 11.14 6.03 15.85
N PRO A 500 10.91 6.07 14.53
CA PRO A 500 11.98 5.78 13.58
C PRO A 500 13.09 6.83 13.75
N PRO A 501 14.37 6.44 13.74
CA PRO A 501 15.47 7.37 13.97
C PRO A 501 15.48 8.45 12.87
N SER A 502 15.29 9.70 13.28
CA SER A 502 15.46 10.87 12.43
C SER A 502 16.93 11.01 12.04
N PRO A 503 17.24 11.38 10.78
CA PRO A 503 18.61 11.65 10.37
C PRO A 503 19.07 12.91 11.11
N LYS A 504 20.02 12.75 12.04
CA LYS A 504 20.69 13.87 12.70
C LYS A 504 21.27 14.79 11.63
N GLN A 505 20.74 16.01 11.55
CA GLN A 505 21.44 17.11 10.90
C GLN A 505 22.76 17.31 11.66
N GLN A 506 23.88 17.03 11.00
CA GLN A 506 25.18 17.46 11.47
C GLN A 506 25.29 18.97 11.18
N SER A 507 25.41 19.74 12.25
CA SER A 507 25.93 21.11 12.27
C SER A 507 27.41 21.15 11.94
#